data_AF-A0A4Q7TXA4-F1
#
_entry.id   AF-A0A4Q7TXA4-F1
#
_cell.length_a   1.000
_cell.length_b   1.000
_cell.length_c   1.000
_cell.angle_alpha   90.00
_cell.angle_beta   90.00
_cell.angle_gamma   90.00
#
_symmetry.space_group_name_H-M   'P 1'
#
loop_
_entity.id
_entity.type
_entity.pdbx_description
1 polymer ?
#
loop_
_entity_poly.entity_id
_entity_poly.type
_entity_poly.pdbx_seq_one_letter_code
_entity_poly.pdbx_strand_id
1 'polypeptide(L)'
;MSSSATDRVEFRLPAQQKTELEAASDALGLTTSAFVKQAALEAARRVLTEERQVGLSEDAWAKFVDAIDMPGAVNAGLADLLTRESHFSTE
;
A
#
# COMPACT_ATOMS: atom_id res chain seq x y z
N MET A 1 -24.69 -0.09 8.54
CA MET A 1 -24.57 1.33 8.94
C MET A 1 -23.84 2.04 7.80
N SER A 2 -24.54 2.82 6.97
CA SER A 2 -23.88 3.54 5.87
C SER A 2 -23.01 4.65 6.46
N SER A 3 -21.70 4.54 6.29
CA SER A 3 -20.75 5.59 6.65
C SER A 3 -21.04 6.83 5.79
N SER A 4 -21.45 7.92 6.44
CA SER A 4 -21.48 9.23 5.80
C SER A 4 -20.05 9.79 5.73
N ALA A 5 -19.72 10.48 4.63
CA ALA A 5 -18.44 11.16 4.49
C ALA A 5 -18.42 12.41 5.38
N THR A 6 -17.99 12.26 6.64
CA THR A 6 -17.95 13.36 7.64
C THR A 6 -16.65 14.14 7.62
N ASP A 7 -15.56 13.52 7.17
CA ASP A 7 -14.22 14.10 7.25
C ASP A 7 -13.88 14.95 6.02
N ARG A 8 -13.12 16.04 6.24
CA ARG A 8 -12.74 17.02 5.20
C ARG A 8 -11.22 17.15 5.12
N VAL A 9 -10.71 17.24 3.89
CA VAL A 9 -9.31 17.53 3.58
C VAL A 9 -9.27 18.85 2.82
N GLU A 10 -8.56 19.84 3.37
CA GLU A 10 -8.43 21.18 2.77
C GLU A 10 -6.95 21.51 2.60
N PHE A 11 -6.59 22.08 1.45
CA PHE A 11 -5.23 22.54 1.16
C PHE A 11 -5.27 23.81 0.32
N ARG A 12 -4.24 24.65 0.48
CA ARG A 12 -4.06 25.86 -0.33
C ARG A 12 -3.18 25.53 -1.52
N LEU A 13 -3.52 26.10 -2.68
CA LEU A 13 -2.77 25.93 -3.91
C LEU A 13 -2.73 27.24 -4.70
N PRO A 14 -1.68 27.49 -5.50
CA PRO A 14 -1.64 28.57 -6.48
C PRO A 14 -2.80 28.48 -7.47
N ALA A 15 -3.26 29.64 -7.96
CA ALA A 15 -4.36 29.72 -8.93
C ALA A 15 -4.10 28.88 -10.19
N GLN A 16 -2.86 28.86 -10.68
CA GLN A 16 -2.48 28.07 -11.85
C GLN A 16 -2.72 26.57 -11.66
N GLN A 17 -2.35 26.02 -10.49
CA GLN A 17 -2.59 24.61 -10.19
C GLN A 17 -4.08 24.30 -10.06
N LYS A 18 -4.88 25.25 -9.57
CA LYS A 18 -6.33 25.09 -9.51
C LYS A 18 -6.93 24.96 -10.91
N THR A 19 -6.52 25.83 -11.83
CA THR A 19 -6.96 25.79 -13.24
C THR A 19 -6.56 24.48 -13.92
N GLU A 20 -5.36 23.96 -13.63
CA GLU A 20 -4.90 22.67 -14.15
C GLU A 20 -5.79 21.50 -13.65
N LEU A 21 -6.11 21.48 -12.34
CA LEU A 21 -6.99 20.47 -11.77
C LEU A 21 -8.41 20.54 -12.36
N GLU A 22 -8.93 21.74 -12.59
CA GLU A 22 -10.23 21.97 -13.22
C GLU A 22 -10.26 21.45 -14.66
N ALA A 23 -9.26 21.80 -15.47
CA ALA A 23 -9.15 21.32 -16.85
C ALA A 23 -9.03 19.78 -16.93
N ALA A 24 -8.25 19.18 -16.03
CA ALA A 24 -8.11 17.72 -15.95
C ALA A 24 -9.43 17.04 -15.53
N SER A 25 -10.15 17.61 -14.56
CA SER A 25 -11.44 17.06 -14.13
C SER A 25 -12.49 17.16 -15.23
N ASP A 26 -12.51 18.28 -15.96
CA ASP A 26 -13.44 18.52 -17.07
C ASP A 26 -13.22 17.53 -18.21
N ALA A 27 -11.95 17.25 -18.56
CA ALA A 27 -11.59 16.26 -19.57
C ALA A 27 -12.09 14.85 -19.25
N LEU A 28 -12.28 14.53 -17.97
CA LEU A 28 -12.78 13.24 -17.48
C LEU A 28 -14.28 13.27 -17.13
N GLY A 29 -14.95 14.41 -17.30
CA GLY A 29 -16.36 14.58 -16.92
C GLY A 29 -16.61 14.45 -15.40
N LEU A 30 -15.60 14.77 -14.59
CA LEU A 30 -15.65 14.70 -13.13
C LEU A 30 -15.73 16.09 -12.52
N THR A 31 -16.27 16.19 -11.31
CA THR A 31 -16.04 17.40 -10.51
C THR A 31 -14.58 17.44 -10.06
N THR A 32 -14.03 18.64 -9.86
CA THR A 32 -12.65 18.82 -9.37
C THR A 32 -12.43 18.09 -8.04
N SER A 33 -13.42 18.09 -7.15
CA SER A 33 -13.34 17.37 -5.87
C SER A 33 -13.32 15.85 -6.05
N ALA A 34 -14.10 15.30 -6.99
CA ALA A 34 -14.08 13.87 -7.29
C ALA A 34 -12.75 13.45 -7.90
N PHE A 35 -12.23 14.23 -8.85
CA PHE A 35 -10.93 14.02 -9.47
C PHE A 35 -9.79 14.02 -8.43
N VAL A 36 -9.71 15.05 -7.61
CA VAL A 36 -8.68 15.16 -6.56
C VAL A 36 -8.78 14.01 -5.56
N LYS A 37 -9.99 13.66 -5.12
CA LYS A 37 -10.20 12.53 -4.20
C LYS A 37 -9.70 11.22 -4.80
N GLN A 38 -10.04 10.95 -6.06
CA GLN A 38 -9.61 9.72 -6.72
C GLN A 38 -8.09 9.68 -6.88
N ALA A 39 -7.48 10.75 -7.40
CA ALA A 39 -6.03 10.83 -7.59
C ALA A 39 -5.26 10.66 -6.27
N ALA A 40 -5.74 11.29 -5.19
CA ALA A 40 -5.13 11.16 -3.86
C ALA A 40 -5.23 9.73 -3.31
N LEU A 41 -6.37 9.07 -3.45
CA LEU A 41 -6.55 7.68 -2.99
C LEU A 41 -5.72 6.68 -3.80
N GLU A 42 -5.59 6.89 -5.11
CA GLU A 42 -4.71 6.09 -5.96
C GLU A 42 -3.24 6.26 -5.54
N ALA A 43 -2.80 7.49 -5.31
CA ALA A 43 -1.45 7.77 -4.81
C ALA A 43 -1.20 7.13 -3.44
N ALA A 44 -2.14 7.28 -2.50
CA ALA A 44 -2.05 6.65 -1.20
C ALA A 44 -1.95 5.12 -1.31
N ARG A 45 -2.74 4.51 -2.20
CA ARG A 45 -2.69 3.06 -2.44
C ARG A 45 -1.35 2.63 -3.01
N ARG A 46 -0.78 3.38 -3.95
CA ARG A 46 0.57 3.10 -4.48
C ARG A 46 1.60 3.12 -3.37
N VAL A 47 1.64 4.18 -2.57
CA VAL A 47 2.60 4.28 -1.44
C VAL A 47 2.46 3.12 -0.46
N LEU A 48 1.22 2.78 -0.07
CA LEU A 48 0.95 1.67 0.85
C LEU A 48 1.21 0.27 0.24
N THR A 49 1.18 0.15 -1.09
CA THR A 49 1.40 -1.12 -1.80
C THR A 49 2.86 -1.31 -2.18
N GLU A 50 3.55 -0.24 -2.59
CA GLU A 50 5.00 -0.23 -2.87
C GLU A 50 5.79 -0.63 -1.63
N GLU A 51 5.34 -0.24 -0.42
CA GLU A 51 5.91 -0.71 0.84
C GLU A 51 5.78 -2.24 1.03
N ARG A 52 4.79 -2.87 0.38
CA ARG A 52 4.45 -4.29 0.56
C ARG A 52 4.90 -5.19 -0.59
N GLN A 53 5.50 -4.63 -1.65
CA GLN A 53 5.96 -5.42 -2.80
C GLN A 53 7.44 -5.76 -2.65
N VAL A 54 7.72 -7.04 -2.45
CA VAL A 54 9.08 -7.57 -2.56
C VAL A 54 9.35 -7.90 -4.02
N GLY A 55 10.06 -7.02 -4.72
CA GLY A 55 10.56 -7.29 -6.05
C GLY A 55 11.66 -8.36 -6.01
N LEU A 56 11.46 -9.49 -6.69
CA LEU A 56 12.45 -10.54 -6.82
C LEU A 56 13.08 -10.51 -8.22
N SER A 57 14.39 -10.69 -8.32
CA SER A 57 15.04 -11.03 -9.59
C SER A 57 14.57 -12.40 -10.06
N GLU A 58 14.78 -12.73 -11.33
CA GLU A 58 14.41 -14.03 -11.89
C GLU A 58 15.05 -15.19 -11.10
N ASP A 59 16.33 -15.07 -10.76
CA ASP A 59 17.04 -16.06 -9.92
C ASP A 59 16.44 -16.17 -8.51
N ALA A 60 16.05 -15.06 -7.91
CA ALA A 60 15.45 -15.04 -6.57
C ALA A 60 14.03 -15.62 -6.60
N TRP A 61 13.29 -15.39 -7.69
CA TRP A 61 11.99 -15.97 -7.93
C TRP A 61 12.07 -17.49 -8.07
N ALA A 62 13.00 -18.00 -8.89
CA ALA A 62 13.20 -19.44 -9.06
C ALA A 62 13.52 -20.12 -7.72
N LYS A 63 14.47 -19.57 -6.94
CA LYS A 63 14.80 -20.08 -5.60
C LYS A 63 13.61 -20.05 -4.64
N PHE A 64 12.78 -19.02 -4.72
CA PHE A 64 11.60 -18.89 -3.88
C PHE A 64 10.55 -19.95 -4.20
N VAL A 65 10.27 -20.18 -5.49
CA VAL A 65 9.34 -21.22 -5.95
C VAL A 65 9.84 -22.61 -5.55
N ASP A 66 11.12 -22.90 -5.81
CA ASP A 66 11.74 -24.17 -5.43
C ASP A 66 11.61 -24.42 -3.91
N ALA A 67 11.79 -23.37 -3.10
CA ALA A 67 11.67 -23.48 -1.64
C ALA A 67 10.23 -23.74 -1.15
N ILE A 68 9.20 -23.26 -1.87
CA ILE A 68 7.79 -23.53 -1.55
C ILE A 68 7.40 -24.96 -1.91
N ASP A 69 7.89 -25.47 -3.04
CA ASP A 69 7.55 -26.80 -3.53
C ASP A 69 8.22 -27.93 -2.71
N MET A 70 9.26 -27.60 -1.95
CA MET A 70 9.90 -28.54 -1.04
C MET A 70 9.07 -28.72 0.25
N PRO A 71 8.90 -29.97 0.74
CA PRO A 71 8.29 -30.19 2.04
C PRO A 71 9.13 -29.50 3.14
N GLY A 72 8.48 -28.68 3.95
CA GLY A 72 9.16 -27.93 5.01
C GLY A 72 9.86 -28.85 6.01
N ALA A 73 11.18 -28.64 6.19
CA ALA A 73 11.94 -29.30 7.24
C ALA A 73 11.94 -28.44 8.51
N VAL A 74 11.83 -29.09 9.67
CA VAL A 74 11.95 -28.38 10.96
C VAL A 74 13.36 -27.86 11.12
N ASN A 75 13.52 -26.54 11.21
CA ASN A 75 14.78 -25.92 11.57
C ASN A 75 14.95 -26.01 13.09
N ALA A 76 15.94 -26.78 13.55
CA ALA A 76 16.18 -27.00 14.99
C ALA A 76 16.42 -25.70 15.77
N GLY A 77 17.06 -24.71 15.15
CA GLY A 77 17.26 -23.39 15.77
C GLY A 77 15.97 -22.58 15.90
N LEU A 78 15.08 -22.64 14.89
CA LEU A 78 13.74 -22.04 15.00
C LEU A 78 12.88 -22.77 16.04
N ALA A 79 12.97 -24.10 16.09
CA ALA A 79 12.25 -24.90 17.08
C ALA A 79 12.67 -24.54 18.52
N ASP A 80 13.98 -24.42 18.78
CA ASP A 80 14.51 -24.00 20.07
C ASP A 80 14.11 -22.55 20.40
N LEU A 81 14.21 -21.62 19.43
CA LEU A 81 13.80 -20.23 19.61
C LEU A 81 12.35 -20.11 20.08
N LEU A 82 11.43 -20.88 19.50
CA LEU A 82 10.00 -20.87 19.85
C LEU A 82 9.70 -21.37 21.27
N THR A 83 10.65 -22.02 21.95
CA THR A 83 10.50 -22.44 23.36
C THR A 83 10.91 -21.38 24.37
N ARG A 84 11.57 -20.31 23.91
CA ARG A 84 12.08 -19.24 24.78
C ARG A 84 11.00 -18.20 25.04
N GLU A 85 11.11 -17.51 26.17
CA GLU A 85 10.18 -16.42 26.52
C GLU A 85 10.27 -15.27 25.50
N SER A 86 9.12 -14.80 25.00
CA SER A 86 9.08 -13.67 24.07
C SER A 86 9.46 -12.39 24.79
N HIS A 87 10.50 -11.71 24.31
CA HIS A 87 10.82 -10.35 24.76
C HIS A 87 10.03 -9.27 24.01
N PHE A 88 9.18 -9.65 23.04
CA PHE A 88 8.26 -8.75 22.36
C PHE A 88 6.95 -8.69 23.14
N SER A 89 6.60 -7.51 23.66
CA SER A 89 5.27 -7.24 24.20
C SER A 89 4.23 -7.26 23.08
N THR A 90 3.14 -7.99 23.30
CA THR A 90 1.94 -7.88 22.45
C THR A 90 1.16 -6.66 22.97
N GLU A 91 1.41 -5.47 22.40
CA GLU A 91 0.55 -4.29 22.59
C GLU A 91 -0.70 -4.37 21.71
#